data_AF-A0A927W3G6-F1
#
_entry.id   AF-A0A927W3G6-F1
#
_cell.length_a   1.000
_cell.length_b   1.000
_cell.length_c   1.000
_cell.angle_alpha   90.00
_cell.angle_beta   90.00
_cell.angle_gamma   90.00
#
_symmetry.space_group_name_H-M   'P 1'
#
loop_
_entity.id
_entity.type
_entity.pdbx_description
1 polymer ?
#
loop_
_entity_poly.entity_id
_entity_poly.type
_entity_poly.pdbx_seq_one_letter_code
_entity_poly.pdbx_strand_id
1 'polypeptide(L)'
;MIQKRTDWSRHEGMRRYGFGIQTMRQLKVCRICGAPARAEQNFCKECGCRLPEETLYDTYKKKHKVCTYCDIALRDDAEYCPQCGRKVEDRVKLRVVK
;
A
#
# COMPACT_ATOMS: atom_id res chain seq x y z
N MET A 1 0.22 -19.82 -21.81
CA MET A 1 -0.77 -18.85 -21.30
C MET A 1 -1.42 -19.34 -19.99
N ILE A 2 -0.62 -19.64 -18.95
CA ILE A 2 -1.14 -20.27 -17.71
C ILE A 2 -0.96 -19.36 -16.48
N GLN A 3 0.05 -18.47 -16.45
CA GLN A 3 0.35 -17.60 -15.29
C GLN A 3 -0.72 -16.55 -14.92
N LYS A 4 -1.54 -16.06 -15.86
CA LYS A 4 -2.43 -14.91 -15.58
C LYS A 4 -3.65 -15.26 -14.71
N ARG A 5 -4.01 -16.55 -14.57
CA ARG A 5 -5.25 -16.97 -13.89
C ARG A 5 -5.07 -17.16 -12.37
N THR A 6 -3.84 -17.38 -11.90
CA THR A 6 -3.53 -17.64 -10.47
C THR A 6 -3.23 -16.39 -9.63
N ASP A 7 -2.78 -15.28 -10.22
CA ASP A 7 -2.51 -14.03 -9.48
C ASP A 7 -3.80 -13.31 -9.07
N TRP A 8 -4.86 -13.43 -9.88
CA TRP A 8 -6.20 -12.91 -9.58
C TRP A 8 -6.79 -13.52 -8.29
N SER A 9 -6.65 -14.85 -8.12
CA SER A 9 -7.15 -15.57 -6.95
C SER A 9 -6.49 -15.10 -5.64
N ARG A 10 -5.21 -14.67 -5.70
CA ARG A 10 -4.48 -14.20 -4.51
C ARG A 10 -4.93 -12.80 -4.10
N HIS A 11 -5.10 -11.87 -5.04
CA HIS A 11 -5.58 -10.51 -4.73
C HIS A 11 -7.05 -10.53 -4.30
N GLU A 12 -7.87 -11.32 -4.97
CA GLU A 12 -9.28 -11.52 -4.61
C GLU A 12 -9.42 -12.18 -3.24
N GLY A 13 -8.61 -13.21 -2.96
CA GLY A 13 -8.55 -13.83 -1.64
C GLY A 13 -8.13 -12.85 -0.55
N MET A 14 -7.04 -12.08 -0.77
CA MET A 14 -6.60 -11.07 0.19
C MET A 14 -7.69 -10.03 0.47
N ARG A 15 -8.35 -9.51 -0.58
CA ARG A 15 -9.45 -8.56 -0.43
C ARG A 15 -10.60 -9.16 0.38
N ARG A 16 -10.99 -10.42 0.10
CA ARG A 16 -12.08 -11.10 0.82
C ARG A 16 -11.81 -11.20 2.33
N TYR A 17 -10.55 -11.41 2.72
CA TYR A 17 -10.16 -11.49 4.13
C TYR A 17 -9.75 -10.13 4.73
N GLY A 18 -9.93 -9.02 4.02
CA GLY A 18 -9.61 -7.68 4.53
C GLY A 18 -8.12 -7.35 4.56
N PHE A 19 -7.30 -8.05 3.78
CA PHE A 19 -5.85 -7.84 3.69
C PHE A 19 -5.42 -7.31 2.32
N GLY A 20 -4.20 -6.79 2.26
CA GLY A 20 -3.55 -6.36 1.02
C GLY A 20 -3.71 -4.89 0.66
N ILE A 21 -3.02 -4.49 -0.40
CA ILE A 21 -2.89 -3.10 -0.85
C ILE A 21 -4.23 -2.44 -1.21
N GLN A 22 -5.20 -3.22 -1.70
CA GLN A 22 -6.51 -2.70 -2.07
C GLN A 22 -7.29 -2.27 -0.82
N THR A 23 -7.23 -3.05 0.25
CA THR A 23 -7.84 -2.70 1.54
C THR A 23 -7.12 -1.50 2.17
N MET A 24 -5.79 -1.45 2.08
CA MET A 24 -5.01 -0.32 2.59
C MET A 24 -5.37 1.02 1.91
N ARG A 25 -5.75 1.02 0.63
CA ARG A 25 -6.22 2.22 -0.07
C ARG A 25 -7.59 2.71 0.41
N GLN A 26 -8.39 1.82 1.00
CA GLN A 26 -9.72 2.13 1.51
C GLN A 26 -9.71 2.49 3.00
N LEU A 27 -8.53 2.48 3.62
CA LEU A 27 -8.36 2.71 5.05
C LEU A 27 -7.47 3.92 5.32
N LYS A 28 -7.83 4.63 6.38
CA LYS A 28 -7.04 5.66 7.05
C LYS A 28 -6.84 5.21 8.49
N VAL A 29 -5.75 5.64 9.11
CA VAL A 29 -5.48 5.35 10.52
C VAL A 29 -5.49 6.65 11.30
N CYS A 30 -6.26 6.69 12.39
CA CYS A 30 -6.26 7.84 13.28
C CYS A 30 -4.89 8.00 13.93
N ARG A 31 -4.32 9.21 13.88
CA ARG A 31 -3.02 9.50 14.49
C ARG A 31 -3.06 9.60 16.03
N ILE A 32 -4.26 9.76 16.61
CA ILE A 32 -4.45 9.92 18.06
C ILE A 32 -4.73 8.58 18.72
N CYS A 33 -5.75 7.84 18.27
CA CYS A 33 -6.17 6.58 18.91
C CYS A 33 -5.77 5.33 18.13
N GLY A 34 -5.22 5.45 16.92
CA GLY A 34 -4.85 4.30 16.09
C GLY A 34 -6.03 3.57 15.44
N ALA A 35 -7.28 3.97 15.68
CA ALA A 35 -8.45 3.31 15.11
C ALA A 35 -8.45 3.39 13.57
N PRO A 36 -8.74 2.28 12.87
CA PRO A 36 -8.91 2.28 11.42
C PRO A 36 -10.25 2.93 11.04
N ALA A 37 -10.22 3.78 10.03
CA ALA A 37 -11.39 4.44 9.47
C ALA A 37 -11.41 4.28 7.95
N ARG A 38 -12.60 4.37 7.34
CA ARG A 38 -12.70 4.33 5.87
C ARG A 38 -12.07 5.57 5.24
N ALA A 39 -11.48 5.43 4.06
CA ALA A 39 -10.86 6.53 3.33
C ALA A 39 -11.81 7.72 3.08
N GLU A 40 -13.12 7.45 2.96
CA GLU A 40 -14.16 8.45 2.78
C GLU A 40 -14.51 9.23 4.06
N GLN A 41 -14.11 8.72 5.23
CA GLN A 41 -14.40 9.38 6.51
C GLN A 41 -13.40 10.51 6.79
N ASN A 42 -13.92 11.62 7.29
CA ASN A 42 -13.13 12.80 7.69
C ASN A 42 -12.87 12.85 9.19
N PHE A 43 -13.67 12.17 10.01
CA PHE A 43 -13.57 12.16 11.47
C PHE A 43 -13.53 10.74 12.02
N CYS A 44 -12.74 10.53 13.06
CA CYS A 44 -12.64 9.25 13.75
C CYS A 44 -13.89 9.02 14.60
N LYS A 45 -14.52 7.85 14.46
CA LYS A 45 -15.70 7.47 15.26
C LYS A 45 -15.39 7.23 16.74
N GLU A 46 -14.13 6.94 17.08
CA GLU A 46 -13.74 6.60 18.45
C GLU A 46 -13.32 7.83 19.24
N CYS A 47 -12.46 8.68 18.67
CA CYS A 47 -11.91 9.85 19.37
C CYS A 47 -12.40 11.20 18.85
N GLY A 48 -13.21 11.25 17.79
CA GLY A 48 -13.72 12.49 17.20
C GLY A 48 -12.69 13.33 16.43
N CYS A 49 -11.41 12.96 16.44
CA CYS A 49 -10.37 13.72 15.76
C CYS A 49 -10.50 13.65 14.23
N ARG A 50 -10.02 14.70 13.54
CA ARG A 50 -9.93 14.75 12.08
C ARG A 50 -8.93 13.72 11.57
N LEU A 51 -9.38 12.87 10.66
CA LEU A 51 -8.57 11.85 10.02
C LEU A 51 -7.63 12.47 8.98
N PRO A 52 -6.46 11.86 8.74
CA PRO A 52 -5.54 12.30 7.69
C PRO A 52 -6.19 12.15 6.31
N GLU A 53 -5.79 13.00 5.36
CA GLU A 53 -6.24 12.87 3.96
C GLU A 53 -5.59 11.68 3.27
N GLU A 54 -4.34 11.38 3.62
CA GLU A 54 -3.58 10.25 3.09
C GLU A 54 -4.10 8.91 3.61
N THR A 55 -4.15 7.92 2.73
CA THR A 55 -4.56 6.55 3.08
C THR A 55 -3.42 5.80 3.75
N LEU A 56 -3.74 4.66 4.34
CA LEU A 56 -2.74 3.73 4.86
C LEU A 56 -1.78 3.29 3.75
N TYR A 57 -2.28 3.13 2.52
CA TYR A 57 -1.44 2.83 1.35
C TYR A 57 -0.47 3.96 0.98
N ASP A 58 -0.87 5.22 1.12
CA ASP A 58 0.03 6.36 0.85
C ASP A 58 1.17 6.43 1.88
N THR A 59 0.85 6.21 3.16
CA THR A 59 1.86 6.11 4.21
C THR A 59 2.81 4.94 3.95
N TYR A 60 2.27 3.80 3.53
CA TYR A 60 3.05 2.62 3.14
C TYR A 60 3.99 2.91 1.97
N LYS A 61 3.49 3.58 0.93
CA LYS A 61 4.26 3.98 -0.27
C LYS A 61 5.36 4.98 0.03
N LYS A 62 5.20 5.84 1.04
CA LYS A 62 6.25 6.77 1.49
C LYS A 62 7.39 6.05 2.21
N LYS A 63 7.11 4.92 2.88
CA LYS A 63 8.10 4.17 3.67
C LYS A 63 8.79 3.06 2.88
N HIS A 64 8.19 2.57 1.80
CA HIS A 64 8.69 1.41 1.07
C HIS A 64 8.87 1.70 -0.42
N LYS A 65 9.89 1.10 -1.02
CA LYS A 65 10.00 0.99 -2.49
C LYS A 65 8.82 0.14 -2.97
N VAL A 66 7.97 0.67 -3.84
CA VAL A 66 6.83 -0.09 -4.39
C VAL A 66 7.00 -0.34 -5.88
N CYS A 67 6.54 -1.50 -6.34
CA CYS A 67 6.49 -1.80 -7.76
C CYS A 67 5.47 -0.89 -8.46
N THR A 68 5.86 -0.22 -9.54
CA THR A 68 4.97 0.67 -10.31
C THR A 68 3.86 -0.08 -11.06
N TYR A 69 4.02 -1.39 -11.25
CA TYR A 69 3.06 -2.21 -12.01
C TYR A 69 2.04 -2.95 -11.14
N CYS A 70 2.48 -3.48 -9.99
CA CYS A 70 1.62 -4.30 -9.13
C CYS A 70 1.51 -3.78 -7.70
N ASP A 71 2.11 -2.61 -7.40
CA ASP A 71 1.96 -1.88 -6.13
C ASP A 71 2.40 -2.64 -4.87
N ILE A 72 3.09 -3.77 -5.02
CA ILE A 72 3.67 -4.51 -3.90
C ILE A 72 4.92 -3.80 -3.38
N ALA A 73 5.16 -3.84 -2.07
CA ALA A 73 6.44 -3.42 -1.54
C ALA A 73 7.55 -4.36 -1.98
N LEU A 74 8.67 -3.73 -2.26
CA LEU A 74 9.92 -4.32 -2.67
C LEU A 74 10.93 -4.10 -1.55
N ARG A 75 11.88 -5.01 -1.43
CA ARG A 75 13.08 -4.75 -0.64
C ARG A 75 13.87 -3.63 -1.31
N ASP A 76 14.66 -2.89 -0.53
CA ASP A 76 15.44 -1.76 -1.04
C ASP A 76 16.44 -2.18 -2.13
N ASP A 77 16.96 -3.40 -2.05
CA ASP A 77 17.90 -4.03 -2.99
C ASP A 77 17.22 -4.83 -4.12
N ALA A 78 15.88 -4.86 -4.19
CA ALA A 78 15.19 -5.64 -5.20
C ALA A 78 15.38 -5.03 -6.61
N GLU A 79 16.03 -5.79 -7.50
CA GLU A 79 16.16 -5.47 -8.93
C GLU A 79 14.94 -5.92 -9.74
N TYR A 80 14.23 -6.95 -9.30
CA TYR A 80 13.04 -7.49 -9.93
C TYR A 80 11.90 -7.61 -8.92
N CYS A 81 10.68 -7.37 -9.37
CA CYS A 81 9.50 -7.54 -8.55
C CYS A 81 9.19 -9.04 -8.36
N PRO A 82 9.13 -9.56 -7.12
CA PRO A 82 8.88 -10.98 -6.87
C PRO A 82 7.46 -11.42 -7.26
N GLN A 83 6.53 -10.49 -7.39
CA GLN A 83 5.14 -10.81 -7.76
C GLN A 83 4.89 -10.73 -9.27
N CYS A 84 5.34 -9.67 -9.95
CA CYS A 84 5.05 -9.48 -11.37
C CYS A 84 6.21 -9.78 -12.33
N GLY A 85 7.41 -10.06 -11.80
CA GLY A 85 8.61 -10.38 -12.57
C GLY A 85 9.23 -9.22 -13.35
N ARG A 86 8.65 -8.01 -13.31
CA ARG A 86 9.23 -6.84 -13.98
C ARG A 86 10.45 -6.32 -13.25
N LYS A 87 11.40 -5.80 -14.03
CA LYS A 87 12.54 -5.04 -13.50
C LYS A 87 12.04 -3.80 -12.78
N VAL A 88 12.59 -3.57 -11.60
CA VAL A 88 12.28 -2.42 -10.76
C VAL A 88 13.09 -1.25 -11.29
N GLU A 89 12.43 -0.28 -11.90
CA GLU A 89 13.10 0.97 -12.26
C GLU A 89 13.41 1.74 -10.97
N ASP A 90 14.69 2.09 -10.79
CA ASP A 90 15.12 2.77 -9.58
C ASP A 90 14.50 4.16 -9.56
N ARG A 91 13.60 4.42 -8.60
CA ARG A 91 13.28 5.80 -8.25
C ARG A 91 14.55 6.35 -7.63
N VAL A 92 15.32 7.09 -8.45
CA VAL A 92 16.51 7.85 -8.06
C VAL A 92 16.29 8.37 -6.66
N LYS A 93 17.04 7.81 -5.71
CA LYS A 93 17.10 8.30 -4.33
C LYS A 93 17.39 9.78 -4.43
N LEU A 94 16.42 10.64 -4.07
CA LEU A 94 16.73 12.03 -3.74
C LEU A 94 17.67 11.95 -2.54
N ARG A 95 18.98 11.91 -2.83
CA ARG A 95 20.03 12.24 -1.89
C ARG A 95 19.67 13.62 -1.39
N VAL A 96 19.12 13.70 -0.18
CA VAL A 96 19.13 14.94 0.59
C VAL A 96 20.60 15.21 0.82
N VAL A 97 21.18 16.06 -0.03
CA VAL A 97 22.51 16.62 0.19
C VAL A 97 22.35 17.51 1.42
N LYS A 98 22.98 17.11 2.51
CA LYS A 98 23.16 17.93 3.72
C LYS A 98 24.15 19.05 3.42
#